data_AF-A0A0B8NW59-F1
#
_entry.id   AF-A0A0B8NW59-F1
#
_cell.length_a   1.000
_cell.length_b   1.000
_cell.length_c   1.000
_cell.angle_alpha   90.00
_cell.angle_beta   90.00
_cell.angle_gamma   90.00
#
_symmetry.space_group_name_H-M   'P 1'
#
loop_
_entity.id
_entity.type
_entity.pdbx_description
1 polymer ?
#
loop_
_entity_poly.entity_id
_entity_poly.type
_entity_poly.pdbx_seq_one_letter_code
_entity_poly.pdbx_strand_id
1 'polypeptide(L)'
;MLANGVIQSGDNKVSFCGVVVSGQGVNVFFPRNSSLPHSGTKSCFRLSASLIRAIYRYTQDRSSVIEALEDGEGWFGHHKLALISGLLEDYCANGLYSQRLSERVINSGKPDWKKTISQQVAYHGRGGPVYLDILGSKRRYVSDCEVARIHASVIRELDSSYAWIVTGSDLSIAQDIQTVSEPKGELWHQIEAINFELERVYSDRDIRLLKLLRDYLKSVHGREKSDSVLGIRHFHTMWEHMLDKTLKWNFPVNKLLPVPAYRFIDGDIKIAANKGQRTDTVLRLPDSDIFAVVDAKYYEAQGWEVLRGGQT
;
A
#
# COMPACT_ATOMS: atom_id res chain seq x y z
N MET A 1 4.50 -22.37 7.10
CA MET A 1 5.42 -21.50 7.89
C MET A 1 6.90 -21.75 7.57
N LEU A 2 7.41 -22.98 7.64
CA LEU A 2 8.80 -23.32 7.24
C LEU A 2 9.10 -22.96 5.77
N ALA A 3 8.22 -23.36 4.82
CA ALA A 3 8.38 -23.05 3.40
C ALA A 3 8.30 -21.54 3.06
N ASN A 4 7.73 -20.73 3.95
CA ASN A 4 7.56 -19.29 3.75
C ASN A 4 8.62 -18.46 4.48
N GLY A 5 9.66 -19.10 5.03
CA GLY A 5 10.78 -18.43 5.72
C GLY A 5 10.45 -17.86 7.10
N VAL A 6 9.22 -18.06 7.60
CA VAL A 6 8.79 -17.58 8.94
C VAL A 6 9.50 -18.37 10.05
N ILE A 7 9.80 -19.64 9.78
CA ILE A 7 10.55 -20.53 10.66
C ILE A 7 11.76 -21.01 9.84
N GLN A 8 12.98 -20.78 10.31
CA GLN A 8 14.20 -21.31 9.70
C GLN A 8 14.61 -22.63 10.39
N SER A 9 15.30 -23.50 9.66
CA SER A 9 15.84 -24.75 10.21
C SER A 9 16.82 -24.45 11.35
N GLY A 10 16.45 -24.82 12.59
CA GLY A 10 17.21 -24.53 13.80
C GLY A 10 16.59 -23.46 14.72
N ASP A 11 15.49 -22.80 14.31
CA ASP A 11 14.77 -21.86 15.16
C ASP A 11 14.07 -22.59 16.32
N ASN A 12 14.51 -22.36 17.56
CA ASN A 12 13.81 -22.80 18.77
C ASN A 12 12.68 -21.84 19.19
N LYS A 13 12.60 -20.63 18.60
CA LYS A 13 11.58 -19.61 18.87
C LYS A 13 11.26 -18.85 17.58
N VAL A 14 9.97 -18.63 17.31
CA VAL A 14 9.51 -17.85 16.15
C VAL A 14 9.34 -16.39 16.55
N SER A 15 9.97 -15.47 15.82
CA SER A 15 9.75 -14.02 15.94
C SER A 15 9.05 -13.54 14.67
N PHE A 16 7.77 -13.23 14.75
CA PHE A 16 6.96 -12.74 13.63
C PHE A 16 5.80 -11.91 14.16
N CYS A 17 5.55 -10.76 13.53
CA CYS A 17 4.34 -9.97 13.71
C CYS A 17 3.70 -9.70 12.35
N GLY A 18 2.40 -9.95 12.24
CA GLY A 18 1.68 -9.84 10.98
C GLY A 18 0.54 -10.85 10.88
N VAL A 19 0.27 -11.32 9.67
CA VAL A 19 -0.84 -12.24 9.39
C VAL A 19 -0.41 -13.40 8.50
N VAL A 20 -0.98 -14.57 8.78
CA VAL A 20 -0.94 -15.76 7.93
C VAL A 20 -2.38 -16.06 7.50
N VAL A 21 -2.62 -16.02 6.20
CA VAL A 21 -3.90 -16.37 5.57
C VAL A 21 -3.74 -17.70 4.86
N SER A 22 -4.52 -18.70 5.26
CA SER A 22 -4.53 -20.04 4.65
C SER A 22 -5.97 -20.49 4.39
N GLY A 23 -6.13 -21.64 3.74
CA GLY A 23 -7.45 -22.27 3.58
C GLY A 23 -8.15 -22.60 4.91
N GLN A 24 -7.41 -22.63 6.02
CA GLN A 24 -7.96 -22.86 7.37
C GLN A 24 -8.42 -21.58 8.07
N GLY A 25 -8.15 -20.41 7.49
CA GLY A 25 -8.56 -19.12 8.04
C GLY A 25 -7.41 -18.12 8.19
N VAL A 26 -7.64 -17.09 9.00
CA VAL A 26 -6.74 -15.96 9.20
C VAL A 26 -6.15 -16.00 10.61
N ASN A 27 -4.82 -16.08 10.72
CA ASN A 27 -4.10 -16.05 11.99
C ASN A 27 -3.26 -14.78 12.09
N VAL A 28 -3.50 -13.96 13.11
CA VAL A 28 -2.80 -12.70 13.33
C VAL A 28 -1.85 -12.83 14.51
N PHE A 29 -0.59 -12.46 14.30
CA PHE A 29 0.50 -12.53 15.26
C PHE A 29 0.82 -11.11 15.72
N PHE A 30 0.46 -10.79 16.95
CA PHE A 30 0.64 -9.46 17.52
C PHE A 30 2.03 -9.27 18.13
N PRO A 31 2.46 -8.01 18.31
CA PRO A 31 3.63 -7.71 19.12
C PRO A 31 3.48 -8.33 20.53
N ARG A 32 4.60 -8.80 21.08
CA ARG A 32 4.76 -9.18 22.49
C ARG A 32 4.11 -8.13 23.40
N ASN A 33 3.48 -8.60 24.47
CA ASN A 33 2.77 -7.79 25.47
C ASN A 33 1.52 -7.05 24.96
N SER A 34 1.04 -7.36 23.75
CA SER A 34 -0.27 -6.84 23.31
C SER A 34 -1.38 -7.41 24.18
N SER A 35 -2.28 -6.55 24.68
CA SER A 35 -3.51 -6.98 25.34
C SER A 35 -4.49 -7.50 24.29
N LEU A 36 -4.58 -8.83 24.17
CA LEU A 36 -5.38 -9.45 23.11
C LEU A 36 -6.86 -9.51 23.51
N PRO A 37 -7.77 -8.92 22.71
CA PRO A 37 -9.21 -9.11 22.90
C PRO A 37 -9.60 -10.54 22.52
N HIS A 38 -10.81 -10.95 22.94
CA HIS A 38 -11.38 -12.23 22.51
C HIS A 38 -11.46 -12.31 20.98
N SER A 39 -11.12 -13.48 20.45
CA SER A 39 -11.16 -13.75 19.00
C SER A 39 -12.58 -13.53 18.45
N GLY A 40 -12.68 -13.06 17.20
CA GLY A 40 -13.95 -12.76 16.54
C GLY A 40 -14.67 -11.50 17.00
N THR A 41 -14.19 -10.80 18.03
CA THR A 41 -14.81 -9.53 18.46
C THR A 41 -14.44 -8.38 17.52
N LYS A 42 -15.30 -7.35 17.45
CA LYS A 42 -15.00 -6.09 16.73
C LYS A 42 -13.68 -5.46 17.18
N SER A 43 -13.36 -5.54 18.46
CA SER A 43 -12.08 -5.05 18.99
C SER A 43 -10.89 -5.85 18.46
N CYS A 44 -11.01 -7.17 18.28
CA CYS A 44 -10.00 -8.01 17.65
C CYS A 44 -9.75 -7.57 16.21
N PHE A 45 -10.80 -7.43 15.40
CA PHE A 45 -10.65 -6.96 14.01
C PHE A 45 -10.00 -5.58 13.92
N ARG A 46 -10.39 -4.63 14.77
CA ARG A 46 -9.78 -3.29 14.82
C ARG A 46 -8.29 -3.34 15.18
N LEU A 47 -7.92 -4.16 16.17
CA LEU A 47 -6.52 -4.31 16.57
C LEU A 47 -5.70 -4.97 15.47
N SER A 48 -6.21 -6.05 14.86
CA SER A 48 -5.59 -6.73 13.71
C SER A 48 -5.39 -5.77 12.53
N ALA A 49 -6.43 -5.02 12.16
CA ALA A 49 -6.37 -4.03 11.09
C ALA A 49 -5.32 -2.95 11.39
N SER A 50 -5.26 -2.47 12.64
CA SER A 50 -4.28 -1.47 13.07
C SER A 50 -2.84 -1.99 12.94
N LEU A 51 -2.59 -3.24 13.33
CA LEU A 51 -1.28 -3.87 13.16
C LEU A 51 -0.87 -3.94 11.68
N ILE A 52 -1.74 -4.45 10.82
CA ILE A 52 -1.42 -4.60 9.39
C ILE A 52 -1.24 -3.25 8.71
N ARG A 53 -2.05 -2.23 9.04
CA ARG A 53 -1.85 -0.86 8.54
C ARG A 53 -0.56 -0.24 9.03
N ALA A 54 -0.19 -0.47 10.28
CA ALA A 54 1.07 0.01 10.81
C ALA A 54 2.26 -0.64 10.08
N ILE A 55 2.19 -1.96 9.83
CA ILE A 55 3.21 -2.67 9.03
C ILE A 55 3.24 -2.11 7.60
N TYR A 56 2.08 -1.94 6.95
CA TYR A 56 2.00 -1.39 5.61
C TYR A 56 2.67 0.00 5.54
N ARG A 57 2.31 0.90 6.45
CA ARG A 57 2.93 2.23 6.55
C ARG A 57 4.44 2.16 6.75
N TYR A 58 4.91 1.32 7.67
CA TYR A 58 6.33 1.10 7.92
C TYR A 58 7.07 0.66 6.64
N THR A 59 6.49 -0.25 5.86
CA THR A 59 7.10 -0.71 4.59
C THR A 59 7.10 0.36 3.51
N GLN A 60 6.10 1.25 3.46
CA GLN A 60 6.08 2.37 2.52
C GLN A 60 7.18 3.38 2.84
N ASP A 61 7.33 3.76 4.11
CA ASP A 61 8.32 4.75 4.55
C ASP A 61 9.77 4.27 4.33
N ARG A 62 10.02 2.97 4.48
CA ARG A 62 11.36 2.35 4.29
C ARG A 62 11.66 1.93 2.85
N SER A 63 10.69 1.96 1.93
CA SER A 63 10.89 1.57 0.52
C SER A 63 11.66 2.61 -0.32
N SER A 64 11.99 3.78 0.25
CA SER A 64 12.96 4.69 -0.35
C SER A 64 14.36 4.05 -0.33
N VAL A 65 14.90 3.83 -1.53
CA VAL A 65 16.08 3.05 -1.98
C VAL A 65 17.38 3.17 -1.14
N ILE A 66 17.47 4.05 -0.15
CA ILE A 66 18.70 4.30 0.62
C ILE A 66 18.78 3.49 1.92
N GLU A 67 17.67 3.04 2.52
CA GLU A 67 17.67 2.29 3.80
C GLU A 67 17.44 0.78 3.64
N ALA A 68 17.01 0.32 2.47
CA ALA A 68 16.67 -1.10 2.20
C ALA A 68 17.90 -2.04 2.11
N LEU A 69 19.12 -1.48 2.02
CA LEU A 69 20.35 -2.25 1.85
C LEU A 69 20.91 -2.84 3.15
N GLU A 70 20.40 -2.47 4.33
CA GLU A 70 20.98 -2.86 5.61
C GLU A 70 20.14 -3.82 6.46
N ASP A 71 18.81 -3.86 6.29
CA ASP A 71 17.89 -4.69 7.09
C ASP A 71 17.30 -5.89 6.29
N GLY A 72 18.08 -6.42 5.36
CA GLY A 72 17.71 -7.58 4.56
C GLY A 72 17.23 -8.77 5.41
N GLU A 73 16.15 -9.42 4.96
CA GLU A 73 15.55 -10.68 5.46
C GLU A 73 14.37 -10.63 6.45
N GLY A 74 13.83 -9.45 6.76
CA GLY A 74 12.73 -9.36 7.74
C GLY A 74 11.29 -9.37 7.19
N TRP A 75 11.04 -9.08 5.91
CA TRP A 75 9.70 -8.70 5.45
C TRP A 75 9.05 -9.74 4.55
N PHE A 76 7.89 -10.23 4.98
CA PHE A 76 7.11 -11.23 4.25
C PHE A 76 5.95 -10.56 3.53
N GLY A 77 5.83 -10.81 2.22
CA GLY A 77 4.66 -10.42 1.44
C GLY A 77 4.42 -8.92 1.27
N HIS A 78 5.43 -8.06 1.45
CA HIS A 78 5.27 -6.60 1.38
C HIS A 78 4.62 -6.10 0.08
N HIS A 79 5.05 -6.61 -1.09
CA HIS A 79 4.46 -6.25 -2.38
C HIS A 79 2.98 -6.67 -2.46
N LYS A 80 2.67 -7.88 -1.99
CA LYS A 80 1.29 -8.38 -1.95
C LYS A 80 0.43 -7.54 -1.01
N LEU A 81 0.94 -7.19 0.17
CA LEU A 81 0.26 -6.30 1.11
C LEU A 81 -0.01 -4.93 0.47
N ALA A 82 0.96 -4.36 -0.25
CA ALA A 82 0.79 -3.07 -0.92
C ALA A 82 -0.28 -3.11 -2.01
N LEU A 83 -0.34 -4.19 -2.80
CA LEU A 83 -1.39 -4.37 -3.80
C LEU A 83 -2.77 -4.52 -3.16
N ILE A 84 -2.89 -5.38 -2.14
CA ILE A 84 -4.15 -5.63 -1.42
C ILE A 84 -4.67 -4.35 -0.77
N SER A 85 -3.82 -3.67 0.01
CA SER A 85 -4.17 -2.42 0.68
C SER A 85 -4.56 -1.35 -0.34
N GLY A 86 -3.77 -1.14 -1.39
CA GLY A 86 -4.04 -0.13 -2.41
C GLY A 86 -5.37 -0.35 -3.15
N LEU A 87 -5.71 -1.60 -3.49
CA LEU A 87 -6.96 -1.95 -4.18
C LEU A 87 -8.18 -1.76 -3.27
N LEU A 88 -8.12 -2.29 -2.04
CA LEU A 88 -9.23 -2.20 -1.09
C LEU A 88 -9.46 -0.75 -0.63
N GLU A 89 -8.39 0.02 -0.40
CA GLU A 89 -8.48 1.43 -0.01
C GLU A 89 -9.05 2.31 -1.14
N ASP A 90 -8.61 2.13 -2.40
CA ASP A 90 -9.19 2.87 -3.53
C ASP A 90 -10.67 2.56 -3.70
N TYR A 91 -11.05 1.28 -3.61
CA TYR A 91 -12.45 0.85 -3.72
C TYR A 91 -13.30 1.43 -2.57
N CYS A 92 -12.85 1.33 -1.32
CA CYS A 92 -13.59 1.90 -0.18
C CYS A 92 -13.76 3.42 -0.32
N ALA A 93 -12.76 4.12 -0.85
CA ALA A 93 -12.80 5.57 -0.99
C ALA A 93 -13.64 6.04 -2.18
N ASN A 94 -13.72 5.27 -3.25
CA ASN A 94 -14.20 5.78 -4.53
C ASN A 94 -15.13 4.84 -5.32
N GLY A 95 -15.37 3.63 -4.83
CA GLY A 95 -16.15 2.60 -5.51
C GLY A 95 -15.47 2.02 -6.76
N LEU A 96 -16.29 1.36 -7.58
CA LEU A 96 -15.83 0.67 -8.78
C LEU A 96 -15.23 1.62 -9.82
N TYR A 97 -14.36 1.07 -10.69
CA TYR A 97 -13.84 1.82 -11.83
C TYR A 97 -15.00 2.27 -12.72
N SER A 98 -14.93 3.50 -13.22
CA SER A 98 -15.87 4.01 -14.22
C SER A 98 -15.10 4.66 -15.36
N GLN A 99 -15.29 4.12 -16.55
CA GLN A 99 -14.61 4.60 -17.74
C GLN A 99 -15.15 5.98 -18.13
N ARG A 100 -14.24 6.93 -18.35
CA ARG A 100 -14.59 8.27 -18.81
C ARG A 100 -14.64 8.31 -20.33
N LEU A 101 -15.86 8.36 -20.89
CA LEU A 101 -16.07 8.51 -22.32
C LEU A 101 -16.43 9.95 -22.69
N SER A 102 -15.91 10.40 -23.83
CA SER A 102 -16.35 11.65 -24.48
C SER A 102 -17.31 11.28 -25.60
N GLU A 103 -18.59 11.53 -25.38
CA GLU A 103 -19.66 11.27 -26.35
C GLU A 103 -19.88 12.53 -27.20
N ARG A 104 -20.06 12.34 -28.51
CA ARG A 104 -20.50 13.42 -29.41
C ARG A 104 -22.00 13.59 -29.26
N VAL A 105 -22.43 14.83 -29.09
CA VAL A 105 -23.84 15.18 -28.85
C VAL A 105 -24.25 16.33 -29.76
N ILE A 106 -25.55 16.47 -30.01
CA ILE A 106 -26.12 17.58 -30.78
C ILE A 106 -26.94 18.43 -29.81
N ASN A 107 -26.80 19.76 -29.90
CA ASN A 107 -27.52 20.74 -29.09
C ASN A 107 -27.39 20.52 -27.57
N SER A 108 -26.29 19.90 -27.14
CA SER A 108 -26.00 19.61 -25.73
C SER A 108 -24.49 19.58 -25.48
N GLY A 109 -24.10 19.52 -24.22
CA GLY A 109 -22.70 19.46 -23.81
C GLY A 109 -21.91 20.73 -24.19
N LYS A 110 -20.59 20.60 -24.29
CA LYS A 110 -19.69 21.69 -24.69
C LYS A 110 -19.72 21.84 -26.22
N PRO A 111 -20.12 22.99 -26.77
CA PRO A 111 -20.14 23.23 -28.21
C PRO A 111 -18.74 23.14 -28.83
N ASP A 112 -18.64 22.53 -30.01
CA ASP A 112 -17.50 22.58 -30.92
C ASP A 112 -17.88 23.47 -32.11
N TRP A 113 -17.67 24.78 -31.95
CA TRP A 113 -18.01 25.76 -32.98
C TRP A 113 -17.22 25.55 -34.28
N LYS A 114 -15.97 25.09 -34.19
CA LYS A 114 -15.14 24.81 -35.36
C LYS A 114 -15.75 23.70 -36.22
N LYS A 115 -16.23 22.62 -35.60
CA LYS A 115 -16.95 21.56 -36.33
C LYS A 115 -18.34 21.99 -36.77
N THR A 116 -19.07 22.71 -35.92
CA THR A 116 -20.42 23.17 -36.23
C THR A 116 -20.41 24.05 -37.49
N ILE A 117 -19.53 25.04 -37.54
CA ILE A 117 -19.40 25.95 -38.69
C ILE A 117 -18.96 25.21 -39.96
N SER A 118 -18.08 24.19 -39.84
CA SER A 118 -17.55 23.48 -41.00
C SER A 118 -18.44 22.35 -41.53
N GLN A 119 -19.35 21.81 -40.71
CA GLN A 119 -20.15 20.62 -41.07
C GLN A 119 -21.66 20.85 -41.12
N GLN A 120 -22.16 21.92 -40.48
CA GLN A 120 -23.60 22.15 -40.34
C GLN A 120 -24.07 23.29 -41.25
N VAL A 121 -25.29 23.18 -41.73
CA VAL A 121 -25.89 24.20 -42.60
C VAL A 121 -26.22 25.44 -41.78
N ALA A 122 -25.71 26.57 -42.22
CA ALA A 122 -26.05 27.87 -41.64
C ALA A 122 -27.35 28.41 -42.27
N TYR A 123 -28.28 28.84 -41.41
CA TYR A 123 -29.51 29.50 -41.81
C TYR A 123 -29.38 31.01 -41.61
N HIS A 124 -30.04 31.80 -42.46
CA HIS A 124 -29.99 33.25 -42.36
C HIS A 124 -30.92 33.76 -41.24
N GLY A 125 -30.34 34.34 -40.18
CA GLY A 125 -31.06 35.04 -39.13
C GLY A 125 -30.86 36.56 -39.20
N ARG A 126 -31.69 37.33 -38.48
CA ARG A 126 -31.61 38.81 -38.44
C ARG A 126 -30.25 39.35 -37.98
N GLY A 127 -29.46 38.58 -37.23
CA GLY A 127 -28.18 38.99 -36.66
C GLY A 127 -26.97 38.18 -37.14
N GLY A 128 -27.11 37.38 -38.20
CA GLY A 128 -26.05 36.50 -38.71
C GLY A 128 -26.49 35.04 -38.91
N PRO A 129 -25.54 34.14 -39.22
CA PRO A 129 -25.83 32.73 -39.44
C PRO A 129 -26.29 32.05 -38.15
N VAL A 130 -27.37 31.28 -38.24
CA VAL A 130 -27.95 30.47 -37.16
C VAL A 130 -27.74 29.00 -37.51
N TYR A 131 -27.15 28.24 -36.59
CA TYR A 131 -26.99 26.80 -36.69
C TYR A 131 -28.03 26.11 -35.81
N LEU A 132 -28.87 25.26 -36.40
CA LEU A 132 -29.91 24.53 -35.67
C LEU A 132 -29.35 23.30 -34.94
N ASP A 133 -28.28 22.70 -35.48
CA ASP A 133 -27.61 21.55 -34.91
C ASP A 133 -26.20 21.94 -34.47
N ILE A 134 -26.03 22.25 -33.18
CA ILE A 134 -24.74 22.57 -32.60
C ILE A 134 -24.05 21.26 -32.23
N LEU A 135 -22.97 20.93 -32.94
CA LEU A 135 -22.16 19.77 -32.62
C LEU A 135 -21.38 20.05 -31.33
N GLY A 136 -21.48 19.15 -30.37
CA GLY A 136 -20.82 19.27 -29.09
C GLY A 136 -20.25 17.95 -28.59
N SER A 137 -19.65 18.02 -27.40
CA SER A 137 -19.16 16.85 -26.68
C SER A 137 -19.61 16.89 -25.23
N LYS A 138 -19.96 15.72 -24.68
CA LYS A 138 -20.31 15.55 -23.28
C LYS A 138 -19.48 14.42 -22.69
N ARG A 139 -19.03 14.60 -21.46
CA ARG A 139 -18.33 13.55 -20.70
C ARG A 139 -19.36 12.67 -20.00
N ARG A 140 -19.22 11.36 -20.13
CA ARG A 140 -20.04 10.35 -19.48
C ARG A 140 -19.14 9.35 -18.75
N TYR A 141 -19.59 8.89 -17.60
CA TYR A 141 -18.98 7.78 -16.88
C TYR A 141 -19.76 6.50 -17.18
N VAL A 142 -19.05 5.46 -17.57
CA VAL A 142 -19.62 4.14 -17.86
C VAL A 142 -18.97 3.13 -16.92
N SER A 143 -19.77 2.61 -15.99
CA SER A 143 -19.37 1.57 -15.04
C SER A 143 -19.55 0.15 -15.59
N ASP A 144 -20.30 -0.04 -16.67
CA ASP A 144 -20.42 -1.32 -17.38
C ASP A 144 -19.35 -1.42 -18.47
N CYS A 145 -18.11 -1.65 -18.08
CA CYS A 145 -16.99 -1.88 -18.98
C CYS A 145 -16.14 -3.05 -18.50
N GLU A 146 -15.32 -3.59 -19.40
CA GLU A 146 -14.51 -4.78 -19.10
C GLU A 146 -13.59 -4.58 -17.90
N VAL A 147 -12.94 -3.42 -17.82
CA VAL A 147 -12.06 -3.05 -16.69
C VAL A 147 -12.82 -2.97 -15.37
N ALA A 148 -14.08 -2.50 -15.39
CA ALA A 148 -14.90 -2.47 -14.18
C ALA A 148 -15.29 -3.88 -13.73
N ARG A 149 -15.53 -4.82 -14.65
CA ARG A 149 -15.76 -6.24 -14.33
C ARG A 149 -14.52 -6.90 -13.73
N ILE A 150 -13.35 -6.63 -14.31
CA ILE A 150 -12.05 -7.09 -13.77
C ILE A 150 -11.86 -6.54 -12.35
N HIS A 151 -12.08 -5.23 -12.16
CA HIS A 151 -11.97 -4.61 -10.85
C HIS A 151 -12.95 -5.25 -9.85
N ALA A 152 -14.21 -5.47 -10.22
CA ALA A 152 -15.20 -6.11 -9.35
C ALA A 152 -14.79 -7.53 -8.95
N SER A 153 -14.31 -8.32 -9.90
CA SER A 153 -13.85 -9.70 -9.66
C SER A 153 -12.69 -9.74 -8.66
N VAL A 154 -11.69 -8.86 -8.84
CA VAL A 154 -10.56 -8.71 -7.90
C VAL A 154 -11.03 -8.28 -6.50
N ILE A 155 -11.95 -7.31 -6.40
CA ILE A 155 -12.47 -6.87 -5.10
C ILE A 155 -13.26 -8.00 -4.42
N ARG A 156 -14.09 -8.76 -5.14
CA ARG A 156 -14.78 -9.93 -4.59
C ARG A 156 -13.81 -10.98 -4.04
N GLU A 157 -12.72 -11.24 -4.77
CA GLU A 157 -11.68 -12.15 -4.32
C GLU A 157 -11.03 -11.66 -3.02
N LEU A 158 -10.59 -10.40 -2.99
CA LEU A 158 -9.90 -9.81 -1.85
C LEU A 158 -10.81 -9.63 -0.63
N ASP A 159 -12.09 -9.31 -0.83
CA ASP A 159 -13.06 -9.06 0.22
C ASP A 159 -13.14 -10.24 1.19
N SER A 160 -13.23 -11.45 0.64
CA SER A 160 -13.34 -12.70 1.41
C SER A 160 -12.22 -12.94 2.41
N SER A 161 -11.02 -12.42 2.14
CA SER A 161 -9.80 -12.76 2.88
C SER A 161 -9.14 -11.57 3.58
N TYR A 162 -9.38 -10.35 3.09
CA TYR A 162 -8.59 -9.17 3.45
C TYR A 162 -9.42 -7.90 3.73
N ALA A 163 -10.74 -7.88 3.50
CA ALA A 163 -11.57 -6.68 3.75
C ALA A 163 -11.41 -6.12 5.17
N TRP A 164 -11.26 -7.00 6.16
CA TRP A 164 -11.06 -6.63 7.56
C TRP A 164 -9.85 -5.72 7.80
N ILE A 165 -8.83 -5.73 6.92
CA ILE A 165 -7.67 -4.83 6.99
C ILE A 165 -8.13 -3.37 6.87
N VAL A 166 -9.11 -3.08 6.02
CA VAL A 166 -9.60 -1.72 5.73
C VAL A 166 -10.86 -1.38 6.53
N THR A 167 -11.72 -2.35 6.83
CA THR A 167 -12.95 -2.10 7.61
C THR A 167 -12.74 -2.16 9.12
N GLY A 168 -11.77 -2.95 9.59
CA GLY A 168 -11.65 -3.28 11.01
C GLY A 168 -12.87 -4.06 11.54
N SER A 169 -13.55 -4.80 10.67
CA SER A 169 -14.70 -5.66 10.96
C SER A 169 -14.73 -6.87 10.02
N ASP A 170 -15.61 -7.83 10.28
CA ASP A 170 -15.90 -8.96 9.39
C ASP A 170 -16.89 -8.62 8.27
N LEU A 171 -17.36 -7.38 8.21
CA LEU A 171 -18.31 -6.92 7.19
C LEU A 171 -17.66 -6.92 5.80
N SER A 172 -18.38 -7.53 4.85
CA SER A 172 -18.05 -7.50 3.42
C SER A 172 -18.22 -6.09 2.86
N ILE A 173 -17.25 -5.64 2.07
CA ILE A 173 -17.31 -4.40 1.30
C ILE A 173 -17.86 -4.62 -0.11
N ALA A 174 -18.02 -5.86 -0.55
CA ALA A 174 -18.35 -6.22 -1.92
C ALA A 174 -19.83 -6.58 -2.13
N GLN A 175 -20.73 -6.25 -1.20
CA GLN A 175 -22.16 -6.60 -1.31
C GLN A 175 -22.85 -5.92 -2.51
N ASP A 176 -22.45 -4.69 -2.81
CA ASP A 176 -23.00 -3.85 -3.89
C ASP A 176 -22.54 -4.28 -5.29
N ILE A 177 -21.47 -5.07 -5.38
CA ILE A 177 -20.89 -5.53 -6.66
C ILE A 177 -21.11 -7.03 -6.94
N GLN A 178 -21.92 -7.72 -6.16
CA GLN A 178 -22.24 -9.14 -6.38
C GLN A 178 -22.94 -9.39 -7.73
N THR A 179 -23.69 -8.40 -8.22
CA THR A 179 -24.44 -8.49 -9.49
C THR A 179 -23.60 -8.12 -10.71
N VAL A 180 -22.39 -7.56 -10.53
CA VAL A 180 -21.50 -7.21 -11.63
C VAL A 180 -20.99 -8.48 -12.30
N SER A 181 -21.16 -8.59 -13.62
CA SER A 181 -20.74 -9.76 -14.38
C SER A 181 -19.23 -10.05 -14.24
N GLU A 182 -18.86 -11.33 -14.36
CA GLU A 182 -17.45 -11.74 -14.41
C GLU A 182 -16.73 -11.15 -15.63
N PRO A 183 -15.41 -10.95 -15.55
CA PRO A 183 -14.60 -10.51 -16.67
C PRO A 183 -14.60 -11.54 -17.80
N LYS A 184 -14.43 -11.07 -19.02
CA LYS A 184 -14.40 -11.86 -20.22
C LYS A 184 -13.01 -12.42 -20.48
N GLY A 185 -12.97 -13.69 -20.85
CA GLY A 185 -11.74 -14.36 -21.28
C GLY A 185 -10.76 -14.65 -20.14
N GLU A 186 -9.66 -15.30 -20.53
CA GLU A 186 -8.59 -15.70 -19.61
C GLU A 186 -7.81 -14.50 -19.05
N LEU A 187 -7.03 -14.74 -17.99
CA LEU A 187 -6.24 -13.72 -17.29
C LEU A 187 -5.39 -12.82 -18.22
N TRP A 188 -4.81 -13.40 -19.27
CA TRP A 188 -4.01 -12.64 -20.23
C TRP A 188 -4.84 -11.58 -20.97
N HIS A 189 -6.07 -11.91 -21.40
CA HIS A 189 -7.00 -10.96 -22.03
C HIS A 189 -7.39 -9.84 -21.07
N GLN A 190 -7.53 -10.15 -19.77
CA GLN A 190 -7.82 -9.16 -18.74
C GLN A 190 -6.67 -8.17 -18.55
N ILE A 191 -5.43 -8.67 -18.54
CA ILE A 191 -4.21 -7.84 -18.48
C ILE A 191 -4.10 -6.95 -19.73
N GLU A 192 -4.40 -7.48 -20.92
CA GLU A 192 -4.42 -6.69 -22.15
C GLU A 192 -5.50 -5.60 -22.12
N ALA A 193 -6.71 -5.91 -21.66
CA ALA A 193 -7.79 -4.94 -21.52
C ALA A 193 -7.39 -3.77 -20.60
N ILE A 194 -6.69 -4.06 -19.49
CA ILE A 194 -6.15 -3.03 -18.60
C ILE A 194 -5.05 -2.20 -19.29
N ASN A 195 -4.13 -2.84 -20.00
CA ASN A 195 -3.06 -2.12 -20.70
C ASN A 195 -3.61 -1.19 -21.79
N PHE A 196 -4.61 -1.65 -22.54
CA PHE A 196 -5.29 -0.82 -23.54
C PHE A 196 -6.01 0.38 -22.90
N GLU A 197 -6.61 0.20 -21.73
CA GLU A 197 -7.24 1.30 -21.01
C GLU A 197 -6.22 2.30 -20.45
N LEU A 198 -5.06 1.82 -19.97
CA LEU A 198 -3.97 2.67 -19.47
C LEU A 198 -3.45 3.66 -20.53
N GLU A 199 -3.50 3.30 -21.82
CA GLU A 199 -3.09 4.19 -22.92
C GLU A 199 -4.05 5.37 -23.14
N ARG A 200 -5.29 5.27 -22.63
CA ARG A 200 -6.40 6.21 -22.92
C ARG A 200 -6.79 7.06 -21.73
N VAL A 201 -6.38 6.66 -20.54
CA VAL A 201 -6.72 7.31 -19.28
C VAL A 201 -5.66 8.36 -18.91
N TYR A 202 -6.12 9.51 -18.41
CA TYR A 202 -5.27 10.63 -18.00
C TYR A 202 -5.42 11.00 -16.51
N SER A 203 -6.33 10.35 -15.79
CA SER A 203 -6.55 10.59 -14.36
C SER A 203 -5.48 9.87 -13.55
N ASP A 204 -4.75 10.59 -12.70
CA ASP A 204 -3.72 9.99 -11.83
C ASP A 204 -4.26 8.85 -10.96
N ARG A 205 -5.50 8.99 -10.49
CA ARG A 205 -6.19 7.95 -9.73
C ARG A 205 -6.39 6.71 -10.59
N ASP A 206 -6.99 6.88 -11.76
CA ASP A 206 -7.33 5.76 -12.64
C ASP A 206 -6.04 5.06 -13.12
N ILE A 207 -5.00 5.81 -13.48
CA ILE A 207 -3.68 5.26 -13.84
C ILE A 207 -3.12 4.42 -12.70
N ARG A 208 -3.20 4.90 -11.46
CA ARG A 208 -2.75 4.16 -10.27
C ARG A 208 -3.57 2.89 -10.06
N LEU A 209 -4.90 2.97 -10.10
CA LEU A 209 -5.80 1.81 -9.94
C LEU A 209 -5.51 0.74 -11.01
N LEU A 210 -5.40 1.14 -12.27
CA LEU A 210 -5.13 0.21 -13.37
C LEU A 210 -3.77 -0.46 -13.24
N LYS A 211 -2.74 0.26 -12.78
CA LYS A 211 -1.43 -0.33 -12.46
C LYS A 211 -1.55 -1.35 -11.31
N LEU A 212 -2.26 -1.02 -10.23
CA LEU A 212 -2.50 -1.95 -9.11
C LEU A 212 -3.22 -3.22 -9.59
N LEU A 213 -4.27 -3.10 -10.39
CA LEU A 213 -5.00 -4.24 -10.95
C LEU A 213 -4.09 -5.11 -11.82
N ARG A 214 -3.35 -4.49 -12.74
CA ARG A 214 -2.42 -5.21 -13.62
C ARG A 214 -1.37 -5.98 -12.82
N ASP A 215 -0.77 -5.33 -11.82
CA ASP A 215 0.31 -5.91 -11.02
C ASP A 215 -0.24 -7.00 -10.09
N TYR A 216 -1.48 -6.86 -9.60
CA TYR A 216 -2.20 -7.91 -8.89
C TYR A 216 -2.44 -9.15 -9.75
N LEU A 217 -3.06 -8.99 -10.93
CA LEU A 217 -3.34 -10.12 -11.84
C LEU A 217 -2.05 -10.85 -12.24
N LYS A 218 -0.97 -10.11 -12.53
CA LYS A 218 0.35 -10.71 -12.81
C LYS A 218 0.90 -11.51 -11.63
N SER A 219 0.65 -11.07 -10.39
CA SER A 219 1.11 -11.75 -9.18
C SER A 219 0.36 -13.05 -8.88
N VAL A 220 -0.89 -13.16 -9.36
CA VAL A 220 -1.76 -14.34 -9.22
C VAL A 220 -1.54 -15.34 -10.35
N HIS A 221 -1.07 -14.89 -11.52
CA HIS A 221 -0.82 -15.75 -12.68
C HIS A 221 0.10 -16.93 -12.35
N GLY A 222 -0.38 -18.16 -12.62
CA GLY A 222 0.39 -19.39 -12.45
C GLY A 222 0.62 -19.83 -11.01
N ARG A 223 -0.02 -19.19 -10.02
CA ARG A 223 0.05 -19.60 -8.61
C ARG A 223 -1.25 -20.25 -8.16
N GLU A 224 -1.18 -21.47 -7.66
CA GLU A 224 -2.29 -22.04 -6.88
C GLU A 224 -2.55 -21.20 -5.62
N LYS A 225 -3.77 -21.29 -5.07
CA LYS A 225 -4.16 -20.67 -3.79
C LYS A 225 -3.21 -21.14 -2.69
N SER A 226 -2.13 -20.39 -2.50
CA SER A 226 -1.06 -20.66 -1.55
C SER A 226 -1.23 -19.78 -0.33
N ASP A 227 -0.83 -20.32 0.82
CA ASP A 227 -0.83 -19.60 2.09
C ASP A 227 -0.06 -18.29 1.95
N SER A 228 -0.71 -17.20 2.37
CA SER A 228 -0.15 -15.86 2.28
C SER A 228 0.37 -15.42 3.64
N VAL A 229 1.65 -15.08 3.71
CA VAL A 229 2.28 -14.51 4.90
C VAL A 229 2.58 -13.05 4.63
N LEU A 230 1.99 -12.16 5.43
CA LEU A 230 2.17 -10.72 5.34
C LEU A 230 2.64 -10.21 6.70
N GLY A 231 3.86 -9.69 6.81
CA GLY A 231 4.36 -9.21 8.10
C GLY A 231 5.86 -9.01 8.18
N ILE A 232 6.35 -8.86 9.41
CA ILE A 232 7.75 -8.62 9.72
C ILE A 232 8.28 -9.60 10.76
N ARG A 233 9.51 -10.07 10.58
CA ARG A 233 10.22 -10.97 11.51
C ARG A 233 10.73 -10.22 12.75
N HIS A 234 11.29 -9.03 12.51
CA HIS A 234 12.00 -8.23 13.49
C HIS A 234 11.19 -6.99 13.87
N PHE A 235 10.21 -7.15 14.78
CA PHE A 235 9.33 -6.04 15.18
C PHE A 235 10.08 -4.87 15.86
N HIS A 236 11.25 -5.11 16.45
CA HIS A 236 12.04 -4.05 17.10
C HIS A 236 12.42 -2.91 16.14
N THR A 237 12.75 -3.21 14.88
CA THR A 237 13.10 -2.17 13.89
C THR A 237 11.90 -1.30 13.51
N MET A 238 10.71 -1.91 13.46
CA MET A 238 9.46 -1.17 13.30
C MET A 238 9.12 -0.36 14.54
N TRP A 239 9.37 -0.88 15.73
CA TRP A 239 9.16 -0.16 17.00
C TRP A 239 10.03 1.10 17.11
N GLU A 240 11.33 0.98 16.84
CA GLU A 240 12.27 2.11 16.76
C GLU A 240 11.78 3.16 15.75
N HIS A 241 11.40 2.71 14.55
CA HIS A 241 10.89 3.60 13.52
C HIS A 241 9.58 4.29 13.91
N MET A 242 8.66 3.57 14.58
CA MET A 242 7.42 4.15 15.07
C MET A 242 7.70 5.29 16.06
N LEU A 243 8.68 5.12 16.96
CA LEU A 243 9.08 6.16 17.90
C LEU A 243 9.73 7.35 17.17
N ASP A 244 10.64 7.11 16.23
CA ASP A 244 11.27 8.14 15.40
C ASP A 244 10.22 9.04 14.72
N LYS A 245 9.16 8.43 14.17
CA LYS A 245 8.09 9.14 13.43
C LYS A 245 7.03 9.79 14.31
N THR A 246 6.86 9.36 15.56
CA THR A 246 5.77 9.85 16.43
C THR A 246 6.25 10.86 17.47
N LEU A 247 7.52 10.81 17.86
CA LEU A 247 8.10 11.78 18.79
C LEU A 247 8.26 13.15 18.12
N LYS A 248 7.87 14.20 18.83
CA LYS A 248 8.09 15.58 18.39
C LYS A 248 9.55 15.95 18.52
N TRP A 249 9.97 16.94 17.73
CA TRP A 249 11.32 17.51 17.75
C TRP A 249 12.42 16.56 17.31
N ASN A 250 12.08 15.57 16.49
CA ASN A 250 13.04 14.70 15.83
C ASN A 250 14.12 15.52 15.12
N PHE A 251 15.38 15.20 15.41
CA PHE A 251 16.55 15.82 14.82
C PHE A 251 17.36 14.75 14.08
N PRO A 252 17.61 14.91 12.76
CA PRO A 252 18.23 13.87 11.92
C PRO A 252 19.74 13.77 12.12
N VAL A 253 20.19 13.49 13.36
CA VAL A 253 21.60 13.47 13.75
C VAL A 253 22.41 12.42 13.00
N ASN A 254 21.79 11.29 12.61
CA ASN A 254 22.49 10.18 11.97
C ASN A 254 23.18 10.58 10.65
N LYS A 255 22.73 11.65 9.99
CA LYS A 255 23.40 12.22 8.79
C LYS A 255 24.66 13.03 9.11
N LEU A 256 24.85 13.38 10.38
CA LEU A 256 25.96 14.21 10.89
C LEU A 256 27.00 13.37 11.65
N LEU A 257 26.67 12.13 12.01
CA LEU A 257 27.57 11.25 12.75
C LEU A 257 28.75 10.81 11.86
N PRO A 258 29.96 10.71 12.43
CA PRO A 258 31.13 10.27 11.68
C PRO A 258 31.01 8.80 11.29
N VAL A 259 31.51 8.49 10.10
CA VAL A 259 31.64 7.11 9.62
C VAL A 259 33.02 6.57 9.98
N PRO A 260 33.15 5.39 10.61
CA PRO A 260 34.45 4.84 10.94
C PRO A 260 35.24 4.48 9.67
N ALA A 261 36.55 4.61 9.75
CA ALA A 261 37.47 4.19 8.71
C ALA A 261 38.60 3.36 9.33
N TYR A 262 38.97 2.27 8.65
CA TYR A 262 40.08 1.42 9.05
C TYR A 262 41.31 1.79 8.24
N ARG A 263 42.43 1.99 8.93
CA ARG A 263 43.75 2.13 8.30
C ARG A 263 44.44 0.77 8.32
N PHE A 264 44.84 0.29 7.14
CA PHE A 264 45.60 -0.95 6.96
C PHE A 264 47.10 -0.68 7.09
N ILE A 265 47.87 -1.77 7.26
CA ILE A 265 49.32 -1.71 7.54
C ILE A 265 50.10 -1.11 6.35
N ASP A 266 49.58 -1.25 5.14
CA ASP A 266 50.08 -0.64 3.90
C ASP A 266 49.75 0.86 3.76
N GLY A 267 48.99 1.43 4.71
CA GLY A 267 48.56 2.83 4.70
C GLY A 267 47.19 3.06 4.05
N ASP A 268 46.57 2.03 3.46
CA ASP A 268 45.24 2.17 2.84
C ASP A 268 44.17 2.49 3.88
N ILE A 269 43.24 3.37 3.53
CA ILE A 269 42.08 3.72 4.37
C ILE A 269 40.81 3.18 3.72
N LYS A 270 40.08 2.31 4.42
CA LYS A 270 38.75 1.86 3.99
C LYS A 270 37.67 2.38 4.93
N ILE A 271 36.72 3.12 4.35
CA ILE A 271 35.53 3.60 5.03
C ILE A 271 34.59 2.42 5.30
N ALA A 272 34.09 2.30 6.52
CA ALA A 272 33.14 1.29 6.93
C ALA A 272 31.79 1.92 7.25
N ALA A 273 31.09 2.42 6.21
CA ALA A 273 29.77 3.04 6.30
C ALA A 273 28.76 2.22 7.13
N ASN A 274 28.72 0.91 6.89
CA ASN A 274 27.79 -0.01 7.57
C ASN A 274 28.12 -0.24 9.06
N LYS A 275 29.27 0.26 9.54
CA LYS A 275 29.67 0.22 10.96
C LYS A 275 29.58 1.60 11.63
N GLY A 276 28.95 2.57 10.95
CA GLY A 276 28.67 3.90 11.48
C GLY A 276 27.95 3.86 12.82
N GLN A 277 28.26 4.83 13.69
CA GLN A 277 27.44 5.07 14.87
C GLN A 277 26.05 5.49 14.41
N ARG A 278 25.03 4.93 15.05
CA ARG A 278 23.62 5.22 14.77
C ARG A 278 22.86 5.28 16.07
N THR A 279 22.08 6.34 16.21
CA THR A 279 21.12 6.49 17.31
C THR A 279 19.72 6.14 16.79
N ASP A 280 18.89 5.53 17.63
CA ASP A 280 17.51 5.19 17.27
C ASP A 280 16.68 6.46 17.02
N THR A 281 16.71 7.40 17.96
CA THR A 281 16.04 8.70 17.83
C THR A 281 16.76 9.77 18.64
N VAL A 282 16.94 10.96 18.06
CA VAL A 282 17.44 12.14 18.78
C VAL A 282 16.44 13.26 18.66
N LEU A 283 16.14 13.89 19.79
CA LEU A 283 15.24 15.03 19.88
C LEU A 283 16.05 16.28 20.19
N ARG A 284 15.72 17.39 19.53
CA ARG A 284 16.31 18.71 19.80
C ARG A 284 15.23 19.68 20.22
N LEU A 285 15.27 20.18 21.45
CA LEU A 285 14.33 21.21 21.89
C LEU A 285 14.47 22.44 20.95
N PRO A 286 13.36 22.96 20.38
CA PRO A 286 13.41 24.05 19.41
C PRO A 286 14.21 25.25 19.92
N ASP A 287 15.00 25.85 19.03
CA ASP A 287 15.81 27.05 19.30
C ASP A 287 16.76 26.93 20.50
N SER A 288 17.22 25.70 20.79
CA SER A 288 18.17 25.43 21.86
C SER A 288 19.24 24.41 21.45
N ASP A 289 20.29 24.31 22.25
CA ASP A 289 21.32 23.27 22.15
C ASP A 289 21.07 22.13 23.15
N ILE A 290 19.80 21.94 23.54
CA ILE A 290 19.38 20.84 24.40
C ILE A 290 18.93 19.68 23.52
N PHE A 291 19.62 18.56 23.66
CA PHE A 291 19.34 17.32 22.95
C PHE A 291 18.97 16.21 23.93
N ALA A 292 18.06 15.34 23.52
CA ALA A 292 17.76 14.09 24.19
C ALA A 292 18.02 12.94 23.23
N VAL A 293 18.84 11.98 23.64
CA VAL A 293 19.02 10.71 22.91
C VAL A 293 18.02 9.72 23.47
N VAL A 294 17.18 9.17 22.60
CA VAL A 294 16.17 8.17 22.94
C VAL A 294 16.63 6.85 22.34
N ASP A 295 17.03 5.94 23.22
CA ASP A 295 17.33 4.55 22.87
C ASP A 295 16.07 3.71 23.08
N ALA A 296 15.54 3.17 21.98
CA ALA A 296 14.35 2.37 21.98
C ALA A 296 14.73 0.90 22.07
N LYS A 297 14.03 0.16 22.93
CA LYS A 297 14.24 -1.27 23.05
C LYS A 297 12.93 -2.03 23.16
N TYR A 298 12.89 -3.15 22.45
CA TYR A 298 11.72 -4.02 22.35
C TYR A 298 11.97 -5.34 23.09
N TYR A 299 11.73 -5.34 24.40
CA TYR A 299 11.76 -6.52 25.26
C TYR A 299 10.62 -6.49 26.26
N GLU A 300 10.39 -7.62 26.93
CA GLU A 300 9.45 -7.69 28.04
C GLU A 300 10.04 -6.96 29.26
N ALA A 301 9.50 -5.79 29.59
CA ALA A 301 9.95 -5.02 30.74
C ALA A 301 9.39 -5.64 32.02
N GLN A 302 10.08 -6.65 32.57
CA GLN A 302 9.75 -7.26 33.86
C GLN A 302 10.31 -6.41 35.04
N GLY A 303 9.92 -5.14 35.09
CA GLY A 303 10.28 -4.22 36.18
C GLY A 303 11.61 -3.47 36.01
N TRP A 304 11.85 -2.52 36.91
CA TRP A 304 12.97 -1.57 36.88
C TRP A 304 14.36 -2.23 37.06
N GLU A 305 14.40 -3.43 37.62
CA GLU A 305 15.64 -4.16 37.93
C GLU A 305 16.30 -4.77 36.68
N VAL A 306 15.50 -5.20 35.69
CA VAL A 306 15.99 -5.80 34.44
C VAL A 306 16.62 -4.76 33.50
N LEU A 307 16.19 -3.49 33.59
CA LEU A 307 16.67 -2.39 32.75
C LEU A 307 18.14 -2.00 33.02
N ARG A 308 18.70 -2.37 34.18
CA ARG A 308 20.11 -2.13 34.54
C ARG A 308 21.04 -3.28 34.14
N GLY A 309 20.50 -4.43 33.72
CA GLY A 309 21.25 -5.67 33.49
C GLY A 309 21.96 -5.75 32.14
N GLY A 310 22.84 -4.79 31.87
CA GLY A 310 23.80 -4.83 30.76
C GLY A 310 25.24 -4.83 31.27
N GLN A 311 25.55 -5.71 32.24
CA GLN A 311 26.90 -6.19 32.56
C GLN A 311 26.85 -7.15 33.75
N THR A 312 27.07 -8.44 33.47
CA THR A 312 27.96 -9.33 34.24
C THR A 312 28.62 -10.27 33.24
#